data_AF-A0AAD4LNR5-F1
#
_entry.id   AF-A0AAD4LNR5-F1
#
_cell.length_a   1.000
_cell.length_b   1.000
_cell.length_c   1.000
_cell.angle_alpha   90.00
_cell.angle_beta   90.00
_cell.angle_gamma   90.00
#
_symmetry.space_group_name_H-M   'P 1'
#
loop_
_entity.id
_entity.type
_entity.pdbx_description
1 polymer ?
#
loop_
_entity_poly.entity_id
_entity_poly.type
_entity_poly.pdbx_seq_one_letter_code
_entity_poly.pdbx_strand_id
1 'polypeptide(L)'
;VSIAHDGKTHTALRLLPGPSPPYTPFDMVLPEPAAFCDPTNMTVDRYPVFTSRNCNWTSVFAMIKQPALLWKAWRPESLGSYPNVRLLWQAWDEGALIEGVGRKPPLRLVDEEWGSQKHWQTSKGRLPSWRPHQNASVRQTWSQFQFFVKRVEQALANGSTASEALQDFESQRGDQSMPQFHKFLQPRKGAK
;
A
#
# COMPACT_ATOMS: atom_id res chain seq x y z
N VAL A 1 -19.13 -1.61 -7.73
CA VAL A 1 -20.05 -1.75 -6.58
C VAL A 1 -19.30 -1.34 -5.33
N SER A 2 -19.88 -0.47 -4.51
CA SER A 2 -19.31 -0.03 -3.24
C SER A 2 -19.67 -1.01 -2.12
N ILE A 3 -18.71 -1.39 -1.30
CA ILE A 3 -18.82 -2.40 -0.24
C ILE A 3 -18.44 -1.72 1.07
N ALA A 4 -19.29 -1.80 2.07
CA ALA A 4 -18.97 -1.34 3.41
C ALA A 4 -18.19 -2.44 4.16
N HIS A 5 -17.01 -2.12 4.69
CA HIS A 5 -16.18 -2.99 5.51
C HIS A 5 -15.48 -2.15 6.57
N ASP A 6 -15.59 -2.55 7.85
CA ASP A 6 -14.95 -1.86 8.99
C ASP A 6 -15.22 -0.33 9.02
N GLY A 7 -16.47 0.06 8.78
CA GLY A 7 -16.88 1.47 8.73
C GLY A 7 -16.34 2.28 7.54
N LYS A 8 -15.65 1.64 6.59
CA LYS A 8 -15.12 2.26 5.36
C LYS A 8 -15.85 1.72 4.14
N THR A 9 -15.99 2.57 3.13
CA THR A 9 -16.53 2.17 1.83
C THR A 9 -15.38 1.88 0.87
N HIS A 10 -15.35 0.67 0.34
CA HIS A 10 -14.39 0.20 -0.65
C HIS A 10 -15.07 -0.03 -2.00
N THR A 11 -14.37 0.20 -3.09
CA THR A 11 -14.80 -0.28 -4.40
C THR A 11 -13.89 -1.41 -4.83
N ALA A 12 -14.47 -2.54 -5.23
CA ALA A 12 -13.71 -3.68 -5.76
C ALA A 12 -14.11 -3.97 -7.21
N LEU A 13 -13.10 -4.21 -8.05
CA LEU A 13 -13.23 -4.78 -9.38
C LEU A 13 -13.22 -6.29 -9.27
N ARG A 14 -14.35 -6.92 -9.59
CA ARG A 14 -14.48 -8.38 -9.61
C ARG A 14 -13.73 -8.96 -10.81
N LEU A 15 -12.91 -9.98 -10.57
CA LEU A 15 -12.16 -10.65 -11.63
C LEU A 15 -12.88 -11.88 -12.19
N LEU A 16 -13.77 -12.50 -11.39
CA LEU A 16 -14.54 -13.64 -11.87
C LEU A 16 -15.70 -13.21 -12.77
N PRO A 17 -15.97 -13.96 -13.86
CA PRO A 17 -17.13 -13.74 -14.70
C PRO A 17 -18.42 -14.20 -14.01
N GLY A 18 -19.56 -13.61 -14.39
CA GLY A 18 -20.90 -14.02 -13.94
C GLY A 18 -21.76 -12.85 -13.47
N PRO A 19 -23.08 -13.05 -13.32
CA PRO A 19 -24.02 -11.97 -13.00
C PRO A 19 -23.85 -11.44 -11.57
N SER A 20 -23.40 -12.26 -10.62
CA SER A 20 -23.03 -11.82 -9.27
C SER A 20 -22.12 -12.82 -8.55
N PRO A 21 -20.87 -13.02 -9.01
CA PRO A 21 -19.93 -13.88 -8.30
C PRO A 21 -19.63 -13.30 -6.91
N PRO A 22 -19.38 -14.16 -5.90
CA PRO A 22 -18.93 -13.71 -4.58
C PRO A 22 -17.59 -12.98 -4.72
N TYR A 23 -17.33 -12.05 -3.81
CA TYR A 23 -16.03 -11.38 -3.76
C TYR A 23 -14.94 -12.38 -3.41
N THR A 24 -13.82 -12.26 -4.11
CA THR A 24 -12.66 -13.14 -3.93
C THR A 24 -11.46 -12.36 -3.39
N PRO A 25 -10.50 -13.04 -2.74
CA PRO A 25 -9.23 -12.43 -2.37
C PRO A 25 -8.40 -11.87 -3.54
N PHE A 26 -8.78 -12.20 -4.78
CA PHE A 26 -8.12 -11.76 -6.01
C PHE A 26 -8.75 -10.50 -6.60
N ASP A 27 -9.96 -10.12 -6.17
CA ASP A 27 -10.62 -8.91 -6.63
C ASP A 27 -9.79 -7.67 -6.28
N MET A 28 -9.78 -6.68 -7.16
CA MET A 28 -8.87 -5.53 -7.03
C MET A 28 -9.58 -4.38 -6.32
N VAL A 29 -9.06 -3.95 -5.18
CA VAL A 29 -9.56 -2.75 -4.48
C VAL A 29 -9.13 -1.51 -5.28
N LEU A 30 -10.10 -0.77 -5.82
CA LEU A 30 -9.87 0.41 -6.64
C LEU A 30 -9.98 1.70 -5.79
N PRO A 31 -9.27 2.77 -6.20
CA PRO A 31 -9.52 4.11 -5.68
C PRO A 31 -10.85 4.64 -6.22
N GLU A 32 -11.24 5.83 -5.77
CA GLU A 32 -12.44 6.50 -6.29
C GLU A 32 -12.31 6.80 -7.80
N PRO A 33 -13.43 6.85 -8.55
CA PRO A 33 -13.38 7.01 -10.01
C PRO A 33 -12.62 8.27 -10.46
N ALA A 34 -12.67 9.35 -9.67
CA ALA A 34 -11.92 10.58 -9.91
C ALA A 34 -10.40 10.34 -10.08
N ALA A 35 -9.83 9.28 -9.50
CA ALA A 35 -8.42 8.92 -9.68
C ALA A 35 -8.05 8.62 -11.14
N PHE A 36 -9.04 8.26 -11.97
CA PHE A 36 -8.89 7.91 -13.38
C PHE A 36 -9.24 9.06 -14.33
N CYS A 37 -9.82 10.14 -13.82
CA CYS A 37 -10.29 11.27 -14.62
C CYS A 37 -9.20 12.35 -14.74
N ASP A 38 -9.13 13.00 -15.89
CA ASP A 38 -8.29 14.19 -16.06
C ASP A 38 -8.92 15.37 -15.29
N PRO A 39 -8.23 15.97 -14.31
CA PRO A 39 -8.78 17.05 -13.50
C PRO A 39 -9.14 18.31 -14.32
N THR A 40 -8.61 18.44 -15.54
CA THR A 40 -8.92 19.56 -16.44
C THR A 40 -10.16 19.33 -17.27
N ASN A 41 -10.69 18.10 -17.31
CA ASN A 41 -11.84 17.73 -18.11
C ASN A 41 -13.08 17.64 -17.22
N MET A 42 -14.15 18.37 -17.56
CA MET A 42 -15.40 18.46 -16.78
C MET A 42 -16.29 17.20 -16.88
N THR A 43 -15.72 16.04 -17.15
CA THR A 43 -16.50 14.80 -17.30
C THR A 43 -16.93 14.25 -15.95
N VAL A 44 -18.05 13.51 -15.95
CA VAL A 44 -18.51 12.78 -14.77
C VAL A 44 -17.48 11.74 -14.37
N ASP A 45 -17.12 11.71 -13.09
CA ASP A 45 -16.24 10.70 -12.49
C ASP A 45 -16.77 9.28 -12.80
N ARG A 46 -16.05 8.55 -13.66
CA ARG A 46 -16.39 7.19 -14.06
C ARG A 46 -15.15 6.33 -14.13
N TYR A 47 -15.31 5.06 -13.74
CA TYR A 47 -14.25 4.08 -13.94
C TYR A 47 -14.03 3.84 -15.45
N PRO A 48 -12.77 3.57 -15.85
CA PRO A 48 -12.51 3.08 -17.20
C PRO A 48 -13.17 1.72 -17.41
N VAL A 49 -13.30 1.31 -18.67
CA VAL A 49 -13.84 -0.01 -19.01
C VAL A 49 -12.79 -1.07 -18.70
N PHE A 50 -13.04 -1.83 -17.64
CA PHE A 50 -12.24 -3.00 -17.29
C PHE A 50 -12.71 -4.24 -18.06
N THR A 51 -11.75 -5.00 -18.55
CA THR A 51 -11.89 -6.24 -19.32
C THR A 51 -10.91 -7.26 -18.77
N SER A 52 -11.05 -8.53 -19.15
CA SER A 52 -10.11 -9.58 -18.77
C SER A 52 -8.65 -9.31 -19.19
N ARG A 53 -8.41 -8.37 -20.13
CA ARG A 53 -7.07 -8.02 -20.61
C ARG A 53 -6.39 -6.93 -19.79
N ASN A 54 -7.16 -6.08 -19.09
CA ASN A 54 -6.64 -4.90 -18.39
C ASN A 54 -7.00 -4.89 -16.89
N CYS A 55 -7.53 -5.99 -16.36
CA CYS A 55 -7.79 -6.19 -14.94
C CYS A 55 -6.56 -6.75 -14.20
N ASN A 56 -5.44 -6.02 -14.29
CA ASN A 56 -4.20 -6.29 -13.56
C ASN A 56 -3.58 -4.97 -13.08
N TRP A 57 -2.74 -5.01 -12.05
CA TRP A 57 -2.22 -3.79 -11.42
C TRP A 57 -1.46 -2.88 -12.39
N THR A 58 -0.64 -3.44 -13.27
CA THR A 58 0.10 -2.68 -14.29
C THR A 58 -0.84 -1.87 -15.19
N SER A 59 -1.92 -2.50 -15.65
CA SER A 59 -2.93 -1.84 -16.49
C SER A 59 -3.73 -0.80 -15.71
N VAL A 60 -4.14 -1.11 -14.46
CA VAL A 60 -4.84 -0.16 -13.59
C VAL A 60 -3.97 1.08 -13.33
N PHE A 61 -2.67 0.89 -13.11
CA PHE A 61 -1.74 1.99 -12.85
C PHE A 61 -1.59 2.92 -14.05
N ALA A 62 -1.47 2.36 -15.25
CA ALA A 62 -1.40 3.15 -16.48
C ALA A 62 -2.66 4.02 -16.73
N MET A 63 -3.80 3.65 -16.14
CA MET A 63 -5.06 4.39 -16.25
C MET A 63 -5.20 5.50 -15.20
N ILE A 64 -4.38 5.53 -14.14
CA ILE A 64 -4.48 6.54 -13.09
C ILE A 64 -3.96 7.90 -13.59
N LYS A 65 -4.75 8.94 -13.38
CA LYS A 65 -4.45 10.33 -13.75
C LYS A 65 -4.23 11.24 -12.54
N GLN A 66 -4.82 10.89 -11.39
CA GLN A 66 -4.70 11.67 -10.16
C GLN A 66 -4.17 10.82 -8.99
N PRO A 67 -2.84 10.61 -8.90
CA PRO A 67 -2.25 9.78 -7.85
C PRO A 67 -2.55 10.25 -6.43
N ALA A 68 -2.77 11.56 -6.21
CA ALA A 68 -3.05 12.11 -4.89
C ALA A 68 -4.30 11.50 -4.21
N LEU A 69 -5.24 10.96 -5.00
CA LEU A 69 -6.47 10.32 -4.51
C LEU A 69 -6.25 8.87 -4.07
N LEU A 70 -5.10 8.28 -4.38
CA LEU A 70 -4.81 6.87 -4.06
C LEU A 70 -4.62 6.63 -2.57
N TRP A 71 -4.07 7.60 -1.83
CA TRP A 71 -3.81 7.45 -0.39
C TRP A 71 -5.05 7.02 0.38
N LYS A 72 -6.22 7.56 0.05
CA LYS A 72 -7.48 7.24 0.74
C LYS A 72 -7.84 5.75 0.63
N ALA A 73 -7.58 5.14 -0.52
CA ALA A 73 -7.94 3.74 -0.80
C ALA A 73 -6.81 2.76 -0.46
N TRP A 74 -5.56 3.14 -0.74
CA TRP A 74 -4.44 2.20 -0.77
C TRP A 74 -3.40 2.41 0.32
N ARG A 75 -3.53 3.44 1.17
CA ARG A 75 -2.58 3.64 2.27
C ARG A 75 -2.39 2.36 3.10
N PRO A 76 -1.19 2.14 3.66
CA PRO A 76 -1.02 1.17 4.72
C PRO A 76 -1.91 1.54 5.90
N GLU A 77 -2.26 0.54 6.70
CA GLU A 77 -2.98 0.77 7.95
C GLU A 77 -2.02 1.36 9.00
N SER A 78 -2.57 1.75 10.15
CA SER A 78 -1.74 2.17 11.27
C SER A 78 -0.87 1.00 11.74
N LEU A 79 0.28 1.29 12.35
CA LEU A 79 1.16 0.23 12.83
C LEU A 79 0.48 -0.72 13.82
N GLY A 80 -0.44 -0.21 14.65
CA GLY A 80 -1.21 -1.01 15.60
C GLY A 80 -2.26 -1.92 14.96
N SER A 81 -2.58 -1.73 13.67
CA SER A 81 -3.51 -2.57 12.92
C SER A 81 -2.83 -3.82 12.36
N TYR A 82 -1.50 -3.86 12.31
CA TYR A 82 -0.76 -5.04 11.89
C TYR A 82 -0.51 -5.95 13.11
N PRO A 83 -0.94 -7.22 13.08
CA PRO A 83 -0.66 -8.15 14.18
C PRO A 83 0.81 -8.56 14.25
N ASN A 84 1.52 -8.51 13.13
CA ASN A 84 2.92 -8.96 13.01
C ASN A 84 3.62 -8.30 11.80
N VAL A 85 4.95 -8.47 11.73
CA VAL A 85 5.79 -7.94 10.64
C VAL A 85 5.47 -8.65 9.32
N ARG A 86 5.06 -9.92 9.37
CA ARG A 86 4.66 -10.69 8.18
C ARG A 86 3.51 -10.04 7.41
N LEU A 87 2.41 -9.66 8.07
CA LEU A 87 1.29 -9.01 7.38
C LEU A 87 1.63 -7.59 6.90
N LEU A 88 2.53 -6.90 7.60
CA LEU A 88 3.06 -5.61 7.14
C LEU A 88 3.88 -5.79 5.86
N TRP A 89 4.77 -6.79 5.82
CA TRP A 89 5.57 -7.13 4.65
C TRP A 89 4.68 -7.62 3.49
N GLN A 90 3.66 -8.42 3.77
CA GLN A 90 2.70 -8.84 2.75
C GLN A 90 1.99 -7.64 2.11
N ALA A 91 1.58 -6.66 2.90
CA ALA A 91 1.01 -5.42 2.36
C ALA A 91 2.00 -4.64 1.47
N TRP A 92 3.30 -4.74 1.74
CA TRP A 92 4.35 -4.17 0.90
C TRP A 92 4.51 -4.91 -0.43
N ASP A 93 4.71 -6.21 -0.39
CA ASP A 93 5.18 -6.97 -1.54
C ASP A 93 4.07 -7.67 -2.35
N GLU A 94 3.00 -8.11 -1.69
CA GLU A 94 1.86 -8.79 -2.34
C GLU A 94 0.58 -7.96 -2.36
N GLY A 95 0.50 -6.92 -1.53
CA GLY A 95 -0.70 -6.14 -1.30
C GLY A 95 -1.57 -6.65 -0.15
N ALA A 96 -2.33 -5.74 0.46
CA ALA A 96 -3.13 -6.04 1.65
C ALA A 96 -4.50 -6.60 1.28
N LEU A 97 -4.85 -7.76 1.84
CA LEU A 97 -6.19 -8.34 1.74
C LEU A 97 -7.17 -7.59 2.64
N ILE A 98 -8.36 -7.32 2.10
CA ILE A 98 -9.54 -6.86 2.83
C ILE A 98 -10.58 -7.98 2.70
N GLU A 99 -10.84 -8.68 3.81
CA GLU A 99 -11.74 -9.83 3.81
C GLU A 99 -13.15 -9.46 3.32
N GLY A 100 -13.70 -10.27 2.41
CA GLY A 100 -15.00 -10.03 1.79
C GLY A 100 -15.04 -8.88 0.77
N VAL A 101 -13.91 -8.24 0.47
CA VAL A 101 -13.81 -7.13 -0.50
C VAL A 101 -12.85 -7.47 -1.64
N GLY A 102 -11.61 -7.84 -1.33
CA GLY A 102 -10.54 -8.01 -2.31
C GLY A 102 -9.19 -7.55 -1.78
N ARG A 103 -8.22 -7.33 -2.66
CA ARG A 103 -6.84 -6.98 -2.31
C ARG A 103 -6.46 -5.60 -2.83
N LYS A 104 -5.79 -4.80 -1.98
CA LYS A 104 -5.09 -3.56 -2.36
C LYS A 104 -3.84 -3.91 -3.18
N PRO A 105 -3.31 -3.02 -4.05
CA PRO A 105 -2.05 -3.32 -4.74
C PRO A 105 -0.88 -3.50 -3.77
N PRO A 106 0.18 -4.22 -4.17
CA PRO A 106 1.47 -4.14 -3.49
C PRO A 106 1.92 -2.69 -3.35
N LEU A 107 2.16 -2.25 -2.11
CA LEU A 107 2.61 -0.88 -1.86
C LEU A 107 3.99 -0.59 -2.46
N ARG A 108 4.81 -1.62 -2.68
CA ARG A 108 6.08 -1.49 -3.39
C ARG A 108 5.87 -0.95 -4.81
N LEU A 109 4.94 -1.54 -5.56
CA LEU A 109 4.64 -1.11 -6.93
C LEU A 109 4.02 0.29 -6.96
N VAL A 110 3.16 0.62 -5.98
CA VAL A 110 2.58 1.97 -5.88
C VAL A 110 3.67 3.03 -5.62
N ASP A 111 4.63 2.72 -4.73
CA ASP A 111 5.71 3.65 -4.42
C ASP A 111 6.79 3.70 -5.51
N GLU A 112 7.00 2.62 -6.25
CA GLU A 112 7.83 2.62 -7.46
C GLU A 112 7.26 3.59 -8.51
N GLU A 113 5.94 3.56 -8.76
CA GLU A 113 5.28 4.38 -9.79
C GLU A 113 5.14 5.86 -9.39
N TRP A 114 4.75 6.15 -8.15
CA TRP A 114 4.38 7.50 -7.71
C TRP A 114 5.10 8.00 -6.45
N GLY A 115 6.06 7.24 -5.94
CA GLY A 115 6.81 7.58 -4.73
C GLY A 115 7.84 8.68 -4.94
N SER A 116 8.78 8.77 -4.00
CA SER A 116 9.86 9.76 -4.07
C SER A 116 10.89 9.33 -5.13
N GLN A 117 10.78 9.86 -6.34
CA GLN A 117 11.76 9.59 -7.40
C GLN A 117 12.79 10.72 -7.50
N LYS A 118 14.06 10.36 -7.70
CA LYS A 118 15.09 11.34 -8.10
C LYS A 118 14.96 11.59 -9.59
N HIS A 119 14.89 12.85 -9.99
CA HIS A 119 14.96 13.19 -11.41
C HIS A 119 16.37 12.86 -11.95
N TRP A 120 16.44 11.98 -12.94
CA TRP A 120 17.71 11.43 -13.44
C TRP A 120 18.68 12.50 -13.96
N GLN A 121 18.19 13.63 -14.50
CA GLN A 121 19.07 14.71 -15.00
C GLN A 121 19.47 15.73 -13.93
N THR A 122 18.63 15.97 -12.92
CA THR A 122 18.80 17.13 -12.03
C THR A 122 19.12 16.74 -10.59
N SER A 123 19.08 15.44 -10.28
CA SER A 123 19.19 14.89 -8.92
C SER A 123 18.21 15.50 -7.90
N LYS A 124 17.28 16.35 -8.33
CA LYS A 124 16.22 16.90 -7.49
C LYS A 124 15.21 15.79 -7.21
N GLY A 125 14.96 15.53 -5.93
CA GLY A 125 13.93 14.60 -5.52
C GLY A 125 12.55 15.17 -5.81
N ARG A 126 11.72 14.42 -6.56
CA ARG A 126 10.29 14.65 -6.62
C ARG A 126 9.68 14.09 -5.34
N LEU A 127 8.82 14.89 -4.70
CA LEU A 127 8.00 14.42 -3.59
C LEU A 127 6.98 13.37 -4.09
N PRO A 128 6.56 12.43 -3.24
CA PRO A 128 5.61 11.40 -3.65
C PRO A 128 4.29 12.07 -4.06
N SER A 129 3.77 11.72 -5.24
CA SER A 129 2.52 12.26 -5.76
C SER A 129 1.30 11.51 -5.23
N TRP A 130 1.45 10.26 -4.79
CA TRP A 130 0.35 9.46 -4.28
C TRP A 130 0.06 9.63 -2.79
N ARG A 131 0.92 10.37 -2.06
CA ARG A 131 0.83 10.58 -0.61
C ARG A 131 0.80 12.07 -0.29
N PRO A 132 -0.19 12.57 0.48
CA PRO A 132 -0.22 13.96 0.91
C PRO A 132 0.98 14.33 1.80
N HIS A 133 2.06 14.85 1.21
CA HIS A 133 3.34 15.08 1.90
C HIS A 133 3.26 16.12 3.03
N GLN A 134 2.33 17.09 2.94
CA GLN A 134 2.16 18.14 3.96
C GLN A 134 1.42 17.64 5.21
N ASN A 135 0.74 16.50 5.14
CA ASN A 135 -0.02 15.96 6.26
C ASN A 135 0.89 15.18 7.23
N ALA A 136 0.94 15.62 8.49
CA ALA A 136 1.80 15.01 9.50
C ALA A 136 1.44 13.55 9.83
N SER A 137 0.15 13.20 9.88
CA SER A 137 -0.28 11.83 10.19
C SER A 137 0.02 10.87 9.03
N VAL A 138 -0.06 11.36 7.79
CA VAL A 138 0.36 10.64 6.58
C VAL A 138 1.85 10.33 6.63
N ARG A 139 2.68 11.35 6.92
CA ARG A 139 4.13 11.17 7.06
C ARG A 139 4.47 10.18 8.18
N GLN A 140 3.81 10.29 9.33
CA GLN A 140 4.04 9.39 10.46
C GLN A 140 3.67 7.95 10.11
N THR A 141 2.46 7.72 9.57
CA THR A 141 1.98 6.39 9.17
C THR A 141 2.94 5.75 8.18
N TRP A 142 3.30 6.49 7.13
CA TRP A 142 4.23 5.99 6.12
C TRP A 142 5.62 5.73 6.69
N SER A 143 6.15 6.61 7.54
CA SER A 143 7.47 6.44 8.16
C SER A 143 7.53 5.21 9.05
N GLN A 144 6.48 4.93 9.82
CA GLN A 144 6.40 3.74 10.69
C GLN A 144 6.30 2.46 9.85
N PHE A 145 5.50 2.47 8.79
CA PHE A 145 5.40 1.36 7.86
C PHE A 145 6.76 1.06 7.20
N GLN A 146 7.39 2.09 6.62
CA GLN A 146 8.69 2.00 5.95
C GLN A 146 9.84 1.61 6.88
N PHE A 147 9.73 1.89 8.18
CA PHE A 147 10.75 1.50 9.16
C PHE A 147 10.96 -0.03 9.19
N PHE A 148 9.89 -0.80 9.08
CA PHE A 148 9.94 -2.26 9.05
C PHE A 148 10.31 -2.78 7.66
N VAL A 149 9.70 -2.22 6.61
CA VAL A 149 10.03 -2.58 5.21
C VAL A 149 11.53 -2.51 4.97
N LYS A 150 12.17 -1.38 5.29
CA LYS A 150 13.62 -1.20 5.07
C LYS A 150 14.49 -2.18 5.84
N ARG A 151 14.03 -2.64 7.01
CA ARG A 151 14.75 -3.62 7.82
C ARG A 151 14.66 -5.02 7.25
N VAL A 152 13.48 -5.39 6.74
CA VAL A 152 13.32 -6.66 6.02
C VAL A 152 14.13 -6.61 4.72
N GLU A 153 14.07 -5.52 3.96
CA GLU A 153 14.92 -5.30 2.77
C GLU A 153 16.41 -5.37 3.09
N GLN A 154 16.85 -4.80 4.22
CA GLN A 154 18.23 -4.89 4.65
C GLN A 154 18.64 -6.33 5.01
N ALA A 155 17.78 -7.09 5.69
CA ALA A 155 18.04 -8.51 5.96
C ALA A 155 18.15 -9.32 4.66
N LEU A 156 17.25 -9.07 3.71
CA LEU A 156 17.30 -9.67 2.36
C LEU A 156 18.61 -9.33 1.64
N ALA A 157 19.02 -8.06 1.66
CA ALA A 157 20.28 -7.61 1.07
C ALA A 157 21.52 -8.23 1.74
N ASN A 158 21.41 -8.62 3.01
CA ASN A 158 22.45 -9.31 3.77
C ASN A 158 22.44 -10.84 3.57
N GLY A 159 21.59 -11.36 2.68
CA GLY A 159 21.56 -12.77 2.28
C GLY A 159 20.50 -13.61 2.98
N SER A 160 19.69 -13.06 3.87
CA SER A 160 18.54 -13.77 4.43
C SER A 160 17.44 -13.95 3.37
N THR A 161 16.70 -15.04 3.45
CA THR A 161 15.41 -15.14 2.75
C THR A 161 14.34 -14.29 3.46
N ALA A 162 13.23 -14.00 2.76
CA ALA A 162 12.12 -13.27 3.37
C ALA A 162 11.54 -14.03 4.57
N SER A 163 11.44 -15.36 4.50
CA SER A 163 10.90 -16.18 5.58
C SER A 163 11.77 -16.11 6.83
N GLU A 164 13.09 -16.23 6.67
CA GLU A 164 14.06 -16.14 7.78
C GLU A 164 14.03 -14.75 8.42
N ALA A 165 14.13 -13.70 7.61
CA ALA A 165 14.09 -12.32 8.12
C ALA A 165 12.81 -12.04 8.92
N LEU A 166 11.65 -12.47 8.40
CA LEU A 166 10.37 -12.31 9.10
C LEU A 166 10.33 -13.12 10.40
N GLN A 167 10.81 -14.37 10.39
CA GLN A 167 10.87 -15.20 11.59
C GLN A 167 11.78 -14.61 12.67
N ASP A 168 12.92 -14.04 12.28
CA ASP A 168 13.82 -13.36 13.19
C ASP A 168 13.17 -12.12 13.82
N PHE A 169 12.45 -11.33 13.02
CA PHE A 169 11.70 -10.19 13.54
C PHE A 169 10.58 -10.61 14.51
N GLU A 170 9.85 -11.69 14.22
CA GLU A 170 8.83 -12.20 15.15
C GLU A 170 9.45 -12.73 16.44
N SER A 171 10.59 -13.41 16.35
CA SER A 171 11.31 -13.91 17.53
C SER A 171 11.81 -12.76 18.41
N GLN A 172 12.32 -11.68 17.81
CA GLN A 172 12.74 -10.46 18.53
C GLN A 172 11.55 -9.70 19.12
N ARG A 173 10.41 -9.69 18.43
CA ARG A 173 9.20 -9.00 18.91
C ARG A 173 8.61 -9.68 20.14
N GLY A 174 8.60 -11.01 20.17
CA GLY A 174 7.92 -11.77 21.21
C GLY A 174 6.46 -11.33 21.38
N ASP A 175 6.06 -11.04 22.62
CA ASP A 175 4.69 -10.64 22.95
C ASP A 175 4.41 -9.14 22.74
N GLN A 176 5.39 -8.37 22.26
CA GLN A 176 5.21 -6.93 22.05
C GLN A 176 4.27 -6.67 20.88
N SER A 177 3.36 -5.70 21.04
CA SER A 177 2.61 -5.14 19.92
C SER A 177 3.56 -4.46 18.92
N MET A 178 3.15 -4.35 17.64
CA MET A 178 3.95 -3.67 16.61
C MET A 178 4.40 -2.24 17.02
N PRO A 179 3.55 -1.40 17.66
CA PRO A 179 4.01 -0.10 18.17
C PRO A 179 5.03 -0.17 19.30
N GLN A 180 4.92 -1.13 20.23
CA GLN A 180 5.92 -1.34 21.28
C GLN A 180 7.24 -1.82 20.68
N PHE A 181 7.19 -2.76 19.75
CA PHE A 181 8.37 -3.28 19.06
C PHE A 181 9.08 -2.20 18.25
N HIS A 182 8.33 -1.35 17.55
CA HIS A 182 8.90 -0.19 16.86
C HIS A 182 9.64 0.74 17.83
N LYS A 183 9.06 1.04 19.01
CA LYS A 183 9.74 1.85 20.03
C LYS A 183 11.00 1.17 20.57
N PHE A 184 10.96 -0.15 20.77
CA PHE A 184 12.11 -0.95 21.21
C PHE A 184 13.26 -0.91 20.20
N LEU A 185 12.96 -1.00 18.90
CA LEU A 185 13.93 -0.95 17.80
C LEU A 185 14.44 0.47 17.48
N GLN A 186 13.90 1.52 18.11
CA GLN A 186 14.41 2.88 17.91
C GLN A 186 15.75 3.06 18.63
N PRO A 187 16.71 3.79 18.03
CA PRO A 187 17.95 4.13 18.71
C PRO A 187 17.65 4.84 20.02
N ARG A 188 18.23 4.38 21.14
CA ARG A 188 18.16 5.10 22.40
C ARG A 188 18.86 6.45 22.23
N LYS A 189 18.13 7.55 22.48
CA LYS A 189 18.74 8.89 22.54
C LYS A 189 19.84 8.87 23.61
N GLY A 190 21.11 8.82 23.21
CA GLY A 190 22.25 8.87 24.12
C GLY A 190 23.41 7.91 23.83
N ALA A 191 23.28 6.93 22.93
CA ALA A 191 24.42 6.10 22.53
C ALA A 191 25.17 6.77 21.35
N LYS A 192 26.18 7.59 21.68
CA LYS A 192 27.31 7.87 20.80
C LYS A 192 28.46 6.96 21.19
#